data_AF-A0A5D8YEM0-F1
#
_entry.id   AF-A0A5D8YEM0-F1
#
_cell.length_a   1.000
_cell.length_b   1.000
_cell.length_c   1.000
_cell.angle_alpha   90.00
_cell.angle_beta   90.00
_cell.angle_gamma   90.00
#
_symmetry.space_group_name_H-M   'P 1'
#
loop_
_entity.id
_entity.type
_entity.pdbx_description
1 polymer ?
#
loop_
_entity_poly.entity_id
_entity_poly.type
_entity_poly.pdbx_seq_one_letter_code
_entity_poly.pdbx_strand_id
1 'polypeptide(L)'
;MRKNIGKIGGAAPVKPVIFQCMLLVFILTGMRVHAQTGAVGIGTETPNSKAILDIYSTAKGLLIPRLTELQRNSLQADGVTNTGINGLLIYNTDKNKFNYWLDNKWTDLSTDASSLVGPPGPAGPAGPAGAKGDKGDKGEKGEKGDPGENGAKWYTDSNSPVETLGITGDYYLDNLTADVYTKTTGGWQLVANLKSGGSSDSWLLTGNSATTPAASGTGGTYIGTRDEKDFVVGTKGTERMRVKSTGNVGIATSNPGAKLHVNGDVILGQGGSVITNVLKASVVKDVPAIPAGEASIQTFAVSGASIGLKPVVTVSPDVALPDGVIISYCRVSAAGTVEVKFFNASSTVKDPASMTYHIVVIQ
;
A
#
# COMPACT_ATOMS: atom_id res chain seq x y z
N MET A 1 66.60 -13.74 56.43
CA MET A 1 66.78 -12.46 57.12
C MET A 1 66.27 -11.34 56.23
N ARG A 2 65.40 -10.47 56.78
CA ARG A 2 65.11 -9.06 56.42
C ARG A 2 64.59 -8.78 55.00
N LYS A 3 63.29 -8.51 54.82
CA LYS A 3 62.52 -7.23 55.02
C LYS A 3 62.44 -6.44 53.70
N ASN A 4 61.24 -6.29 53.13
CA ASN A 4 60.39 -5.06 53.13
C ASN A 4 60.95 -3.98 52.19
N ILE A 5 60.27 -3.19 51.34
CA ILE A 5 58.92 -2.63 51.11
C ILE A 5 59.17 -1.79 49.80
N GLY A 6 58.30 -1.59 48.81
CA GLY A 6 56.94 -1.06 48.83
C GLY A 6 56.44 -0.68 47.42
N LYS A 7 55.14 -0.44 47.36
CA LYS A 7 54.27 -0.10 46.20
C LYS A 7 54.68 1.17 45.42
N ILE A 8 54.15 1.28 44.19
CA ILE A 8 53.45 2.39 43.48
C ILE A 8 53.54 1.99 41.98
N GLY A 9 52.56 1.95 41.08
CA GLY A 9 51.25 2.58 40.92
C GLY A 9 51.15 3.05 39.45
N GLY A 10 50.09 2.67 38.72
CA GLY A 10 49.65 3.37 37.50
C GLY A 10 50.04 2.76 36.14
N ALA A 11 49.12 2.03 35.53
CA ALA A 11 49.13 1.77 34.08
C ALA A 11 48.85 3.09 33.34
N ALA A 12 49.77 3.54 32.49
CA ALA A 12 49.56 4.69 31.61
C ALA A 12 48.62 4.29 30.45
N PRO A 13 47.55 5.05 30.17
CA PRO A 13 46.67 4.80 29.05
C PRO A 13 47.32 5.26 27.74
N VAL A 14 47.22 4.43 26.71
CA VAL A 14 47.62 4.75 25.33
C VAL A 14 46.74 5.92 24.84
N LYS A 15 47.31 7.13 24.82
CA LYS A 15 46.67 8.38 24.35
C LYS A 15 46.50 8.36 22.82
N PRO A 16 45.57 9.15 22.25
CA PRO A 16 45.00 8.95 20.92
C PRO A 16 45.94 9.43 19.82
N VAL A 17 46.99 8.66 19.52
CA VAL A 17 47.94 8.97 18.45
C VAL A 17 47.26 8.93 17.08
N ILE A 18 46.22 8.11 16.90
CA ILE A 18 45.52 7.96 15.60
C ILE A 18 44.74 9.23 15.20
N PHE A 19 44.13 9.95 16.15
CA PHE A 19 43.37 11.18 15.84
C PHE A 19 44.31 12.37 15.55
N GLN A 20 45.45 12.41 16.24
CA GLN A 20 46.47 13.43 16.01
C GLN A 20 47.24 13.17 14.70
N CYS A 21 47.37 11.92 14.26
CA CYS A 21 47.90 11.56 12.94
C CYS A 21 46.96 11.94 11.79
N MET A 22 45.64 11.81 11.92
CA MET A 22 44.72 12.29 10.86
C MET A 22 44.70 13.84 10.76
N LEU A 23 44.83 14.55 11.88
CA LEU A 23 44.93 16.02 11.89
C LEU A 23 46.28 16.50 11.33
N LEU A 24 47.38 15.77 11.58
CA LEU A 24 48.70 16.10 11.02
C LEU A 24 48.81 15.78 9.52
N VAL A 25 48.17 14.72 9.02
CA VAL A 25 48.18 14.37 7.58
C VAL A 25 47.47 15.42 6.73
N PHE A 26 46.46 16.09 7.28
CA PHE A 26 45.79 17.24 6.64
C PHE A 26 46.64 18.53 6.64
N ILE A 27 47.61 18.65 7.54
CA ILE A 27 48.47 19.85 7.68
C ILE A 27 49.83 19.66 6.96
N LEU A 28 50.33 18.42 6.84
CA LEU A 28 51.65 18.11 6.24
C LEU A 28 51.62 17.59 4.80
N THR A 29 50.46 17.25 4.25
CA THR A 29 50.29 17.20 2.79
C THR A 29 49.79 18.56 2.36
N GLY A 30 50.55 19.27 1.53
CA GLY A 30 50.21 20.61 1.03
C GLY A 30 49.00 20.62 0.09
N MET A 31 47.89 19.97 0.45
CA MET A 31 46.59 20.24 -0.13
C MET A 31 46.16 21.61 0.39
N ARG A 32 46.60 22.64 -0.32
CA ARG A 32 45.84 23.88 -0.35
C ARG A 32 44.42 23.46 -0.71
N VAL A 33 43.46 23.62 0.20
CA VAL A 33 42.06 23.71 -0.19
C VAL A 33 41.96 25.02 -0.96
N HIS A 34 42.37 25.00 -2.22
CA HIS A 34 41.97 26.00 -3.17
C HIS A 34 40.46 25.83 -3.28
N ALA A 35 39.70 26.74 -2.67
CA ALA A 35 38.39 27.02 -3.21
C ALA A 35 38.58 27.22 -4.72
N GLN A 36 37.71 26.55 -5.46
CA GLN A 36 37.78 26.28 -6.89
C GLN A 36 38.19 27.53 -7.67
N THR A 37 38.99 27.35 -8.72
CA THR A 37 39.41 28.37 -9.68
C THR A 37 38.23 29.25 -10.11
N GLY A 38 38.10 30.45 -9.51
CA GLY A 38 37.32 31.58 -10.00
C GLY A 38 35.88 31.77 -9.49
N ALA A 39 35.18 30.75 -8.97
CA ALA A 39 33.77 30.87 -8.60
C ALA A 39 33.41 30.15 -7.29
N VAL A 40 32.45 30.69 -6.55
CA VAL A 40 31.89 30.14 -5.31
C VAL A 40 30.48 29.61 -5.59
N GLY A 41 30.28 28.31 -5.40
CA GLY A 41 28.95 27.70 -5.39
C GLY A 41 28.41 27.53 -3.97
N ILE A 42 27.14 27.89 -3.73
CA ILE A 42 26.41 27.56 -2.51
C ILE A 42 25.20 26.73 -2.89
N GLY A 43 25.19 25.45 -2.52
CA GLY A 43 24.11 24.52 -2.87
C GLY A 43 24.18 23.97 -4.31
N THR A 44 25.28 24.20 -5.02
CA THR A 44 25.60 23.60 -6.32
C THR A 44 27.09 23.23 -6.40
N GLU A 45 27.39 22.07 -6.99
CA GLU A 45 28.77 21.62 -7.27
C GLU A 45 29.26 22.07 -8.65
N THR A 46 28.38 22.67 -9.45
CA THR A 46 28.69 23.18 -10.80
C THR A 46 28.26 24.65 -10.91
N PRO A 47 29.00 25.59 -10.27
CA PRO A 47 28.70 27.01 -10.39
C PRO A 47 28.69 27.44 -11.85
N ASN A 48 27.74 28.30 -12.23
CA ASN A 48 27.65 28.81 -13.59
C ASN A 48 28.97 29.50 -14.00
N SER A 49 29.49 29.14 -15.18
CA SER A 49 30.75 29.69 -15.72
C SER A 49 30.80 31.22 -15.87
N LYS A 50 29.67 31.91 -15.75
CA LYS A 50 29.55 33.38 -15.80
C LYS A 50 29.35 34.03 -14.44
N ALA A 51 29.31 33.27 -13.36
CA ALA A 51 29.09 33.76 -12.01
C ALA A 51 30.33 33.56 -11.14
N ILE A 52 30.73 34.59 -10.39
CA ILE A 52 31.73 34.46 -9.32
C ILE A 52 31.08 33.93 -8.04
N LEU A 53 29.76 34.10 -7.87
CA LEU A 53 28.95 33.51 -6.81
C LEU A 53 27.66 32.97 -7.41
N ASP A 54 27.44 31.67 -7.31
CA ASP A 54 26.23 30.97 -7.74
C ASP A 54 25.56 30.30 -6.54
N ILE A 55 24.27 30.57 -6.33
CA ILE A 55 23.52 30.10 -5.16
C ILE A 55 22.30 29.33 -5.65
N TYR A 56 22.25 28.04 -5.35
CA TYR A 56 21.14 27.16 -5.70
C TYR A 56 20.43 26.62 -4.45
N SER A 57 19.12 26.79 -4.38
CA SER A 57 18.27 26.17 -3.37
C SER A 57 16.84 26.07 -3.86
N THR A 58 16.15 24.97 -3.55
CA THR A 58 14.71 24.79 -3.81
C THR A 58 13.83 25.22 -2.63
N ALA A 59 14.43 25.62 -1.50
CA ALA A 59 13.71 25.87 -0.25
C ALA A 59 14.18 27.12 0.52
N LYS A 60 15.26 27.79 0.10
CA LYS A 60 15.83 28.98 0.79
C LYS A 60 16.17 30.07 -0.22
N GLY A 61 16.12 31.33 0.22
CA GLY A 61 16.51 32.49 -0.57
C GLY A 61 17.76 33.19 -0.02
N LEU A 62 18.22 34.24 -0.70
CA LEU A 62 19.32 35.09 -0.26
C LEU A 62 18.77 36.29 0.55
N LEU A 63 19.18 36.41 1.82
CA LEU A 63 18.96 37.61 2.61
C LEU A 63 20.11 38.60 2.39
N ILE A 64 19.83 39.67 1.66
CA ILE A 64 20.72 40.81 1.44
C ILE A 64 20.75 41.70 2.70
N PRO A 65 21.84 42.47 2.97
CA PRO A 65 21.88 43.40 4.10
C PRO A 65 20.65 44.31 4.17
N ARG A 66 20.06 44.41 5.37
CA ARG A 66 18.84 45.18 5.64
C ARG A 66 19.21 46.42 6.45
N LEU A 67 18.96 47.60 5.92
CA LEU A 67 19.41 48.87 6.50
C LEU A 67 18.26 49.89 6.51
N THR A 68 18.24 50.75 7.52
CA THR A 68 17.44 51.99 7.50
C THR A 68 18.07 53.01 6.53
N GLU A 69 17.35 54.07 6.19
CA GLU A 69 17.90 55.14 5.34
C GLU A 69 19.13 55.80 5.95
N LEU A 70 19.13 56.00 7.28
CA LEU A 70 20.27 56.56 8.00
C LEU A 70 21.49 55.62 7.91
N GLN A 71 21.29 54.31 8.08
CA GLN A 71 22.37 53.32 7.99
C GLN A 71 22.91 53.18 6.56
N ARG A 72 22.02 53.13 5.57
CA ARG A 72 22.39 53.10 4.14
C ARG A 72 23.16 54.36 3.74
N ASN A 73 22.69 55.54 4.11
CA ASN A 73 23.35 56.82 3.81
C ASN A 73 24.69 56.97 4.54
N SER A 74 24.89 56.23 5.64
CA SER A 74 26.19 56.12 6.31
C SER A 74 27.18 55.22 5.57
N LEU A 75 26.71 54.25 4.76
CA LEU A 75 27.58 53.51 3.84
C LEU A 75 28.07 54.39 2.71
N GLN A 76 27.16 55.19 2.14
CA GLN A 76 27.45 56.16 1.10
C GLN A 76 26.29 57.15 1.00
N ALA A 77 26.58 58.45 1.13
CA ALA A 77 25.58 59.51 0.97
C ALA A 77 25.35 59.83 -0.52
N ASP A 78 24.11 60.15 -0.88
CA ASP A 78 23.77 60.58 -2.24
C ASP A 78 24.56 61.83 -2.66
N GLY A 79 24.98 61.88 -3.91
CA GLY A 79 25.79 62.95 -4.50
C GLY A 79 27.30 62.79 -4.28
N VAL A 80 27.75 61.84 -3.45
CA VAL A 80 29.18 61.58 -3.24
C VAL A 80 29.70 60.60 -4.28
N THR A 81 30.75 60.97 -5.02
CA THR A 81 31.31 60.15 -6.10
C THR A 81 31.93 58.85 -5.59
N ASN A 82 31.39 57.70 -6.02
CA ASN A 82 31.96 56.39 -5.73
C ASN A 82 31.47 55.34 -6.75
N THR A 83 32.16 55.22 -7.88
CA THR A 83 31.80 54.28 -8.95
C THR A 83 32.25 52.84 -8.66
N GLY A 84 33.14 52.64 -7.68
CA GLY A 84 33.67 51.32 -7.32
C GLY A 84 32.66 50.39 -6.66
N ILE A 85 31.53 50.94 -6.18
CA ILE A 85 30.43 50.19 -5.57
C ILE A 85 29.16 50.19 -6.43
N ASN A 86 29.25 50.58 -7.72
CA ASN A 86 28.10 50.49 -8.62
C ASN A 86 27.57 49.04 -8.64
N GLY A 87 26.25 48.91 -8.44
CA GLY A 87 25.58 47.61 -8.30
C GLY A 87 25.56 47.05 -6.87
N LEU A 88 26.07 47.77 -5.86
CA LEU A 88 25.90 47.40 -4.45
C LEU A 88 24.41 47.35 -4.09
N LEU A 89 23.91 46.18 -3.69
CA LEU A 89 22.50 45.92 -3.41
C LEU A 89 22.23 45.83 -1.90
N ILE A 90 21.21 46.52 -1.42
CA ILE A 90 20.69 46.43 -0.05
C ILE A 90 19.16 46.34 -0.06
N TYR A 91 18.55 45.93 1.06
CA TYR A 91 17.13 46.09 1.31
C TYR A 91 16.90 47.22 2.31
N ASN A 92 16.18 48.26 1.89
CA ASN A 92 15.83 49.40 2.72
C ASN A 92 14.57 49.09 3.55
N THR A 93 14.71 49.05 4.86
CA THR A 93 13.61 48.70 5.78
C THR A 93 12.62 49.82 6.01
N ASP A 94 13.02 51.08 5.83
CA ASP A 94 12.14 52.23 6.03
C ASP A 94 11.20 52.40 4.83
N LYS A 95 11.69 52.08 3.62
CA LYS A 95 10.91 52.15 2.36
C LYS A 95 10.31 50.82 1.92
N ASN A 96 10.70 49.70 2.54
CA ASN A 96 10.34 48.34 2.12
C ASN A 96 10.65 48.04 0.64
N LYS A 97 11.86 48.43 0.20
CA LYS A 97 12.30 48.26 -1.18
C LYS A 97 13.75 47.81 -1.26
N PHE A 98 14.09 47.08 -2.31
CA PHE A 98 15.48 46.89 -2.70
C PHE A 98 16.04 48.21 -3.25
N ASN A 99 17.26 48.57 -2.83
CA ASN A 99 17.99 49.71 -3.37
C ASN A 99 19.35 49.26 -3.88
N TYR A 100 19.80 49.85 -4.99
CA TYR A 100 21.15 49.66 -5.49
C TYR A 100 21.86 51.00 -5.72
N TRP A 101 23.19 50.99 -5.65
CA TRP A 101 24.00 52.19 -5.91
C TRP A 101 24.32 52.31 -7.42
N LEU A 102 24.01 53.46 -8.00
CA LEU A 102 24.35 53.81 -9.38
C LEU A 102 24.39 55.34 -9.55
N ASP A 103 25.29 55.85 -10.39
CA ASP A 103 25.40 57.28 -10.73
C ASP A 103 25.42 58.21 -9.51
N ASN A 104 26.19 57.81 -8.49
CA ASN A 104 26.39 58.52 -7.24
C ASN A 104 25.12 58.72 -6.40
N LYS A 105 24.14 57.83 -6.52
CA LYS A 105 22.91 57.85 -5.72
C LYS A 105 22.34 56.45 -5.46
N TRP A 106 21.54 56.32 -4.42
CA TRP A 106 20.69 55.16 -4.20
C TRP A 106 19.47 55.19 -5.12
N THR A 107 19.25 54.09 -5.85
CA THR A 107 18.13 53.92 -6.77
C THR A 107 17.25 52.75 -6.34
N ASP A 108 15.93 52.91 -6.41
CA ASP A 108 14.96 51.85 -6.11
C ASP A 108 15.00 50.79 -7.22
N LEU A 109 15.07 49.51 -6.81
CA LEU A 109 14.83 48.38 -7.71
C LEU A 109 13.33 48.04 -7.65
N SER A 110 12.49 48.85 -8.30
CA SER A 110 11.06 48.58 -8.49
C SER A 110 10.76 48.26 -9.95
N THR A 111 9.88 47.28 -10.17
CA THR A 111 9.14 47.16 -11.42
C THR A 111 7.93 48.07 -11.33
N ASP A 112 8.08 49.31 -11.77
CA ASP A 112 6.89 50.00 -12.26
C ASP A 112 6.44 49.21 -13.50
N ALA A 113 5.46 48.33 -13.33
CA ALA A 113 4.89 47.51 -14.39
C ALA A 113 4.19 48.32 -15.52
N SER A 114 4.47 49.63 -15.63
CA SER A 114 3.98 50.50 -16.71
C SER A 114 4.98 50.72 -17.85
N SER A 115 6.23 50.24 -17.76
CA SER A 115 7.25 50.50 -18.79
C SER A 115 7.47 49.36 -19.82
N LEU A 116 6.62 48.33 -19.84
CA LEU A 116 6.65 47.29 -20.90
C LEU A 116 5.82 47.62 -22.15
N VAL A 117 5.26 48.82 -22.26
CA VAL A 117 4.76 49.31 -23.56
C VAL A 117 5.96 49.88 -24.30
N GLY A 118 6.42 49.18 -25.34
CA GLY A 118 7.48 49.70 -26.22
C GLY A 118 7.09 51.10 -26.76
N PRO A 119 8.05 51.99 -27.03
CA PRO A 119 7.72 53.29 -27.62
C PRO A 119 6.85 53.06 -28.86
N PRO A 120 5.77 53.84 -29.07
CA PRO A 120 5.00 53.79 -30.31
C PRO A 120 5.97 53.83 -31.49
N GLY A 121 5.82 52.92 -32.45
CA GLY A 121 6.68 52.88 -33.63
C GLY A 121 6.75 54.27 -34.28
N PRO A 122 7.91 54.67 -34.84
CA PRO A 122 8.04 55.98 -35.46
C PRO A 122 6.89 56.20 -36.45
N ALA A 123 6.30 57.39 -36.42
CA ALA A 123 5.23 57.76 -37.35
C ALA A 123 5.69 57.45 -38.77
N GLY A 124 4.87 56.68 -39.51
CA GLY A 124 5.15 56.37 -40.91
C GLY A 124 5.37 57.68 -41.69
N PRO A 125 6.28 57.70 -42.69
CA PRO A 125 6.57 58.90 -43.45
C PRO A 125 5.28 59.50 -44.00
N ALA A 126 5.15 60.83 -43.88
CA ALA A 126 3.99 61.55 -44.39
C ALA A 126 3.76 61.18 -45.85
N GLY A 127 2.59 60.61 -46.16
CA GLY A 127 2.20 60.33 -47.53
C GLY A 127 2.19 61.63 -48.34
N PRO A 128 2.61 61.61 -49.62
CA PRO A 128 2.59 62.80 -50.45
C PRO A 128 1.16 63.35 -50.54
N ALA A 129 1.02 64.67 -50.40
CA ALA A 129 -0.28 65.34 -50.43
C ALA A 129 -0.98 65.08 -51.77
N GLY A 130 -2.05 64.28 -51.73
CA GLY A 130 -2.91 63.97 -52.86
C GLY A 130 -4.18 64.82 -52.84
N ALA A 131 -4.56 65.33 -54.00
CA ALA A 131 -5.71 66.21 -54.19
C ALA A 131 -7.04 65.56 -53.75
N LYS A 132 -7.89 66.37 -53.13
CA LYS A 132 -9.22 66.06 -52.61
C LYS A 132 -10.12 65.41 -53.67
N GLY A 133 -10.69 64.25 -53.33
CA GLY A 133 -11.81 63.62 -54.02
C GLY A 133 -12.61 62.75 -53.03
N ASP A 134 -13.92 62.97 -52.96
CA ASP A 134 -14.81 62.36 -51.97
C ASP A 134 -14.98 60.85 -52.25
N LYS A 135 -14.65 59.99 -51.27
CA LYS A 135 -14.84 58.53 -51.33
C LYS A 135 -15.48 58.03 -50.03
N GLY A 136 -16.53 57.22 -50.19
CA GLY A 136 -17.56 56.91 -49.21
C GLY A 136 -17.12 56.22 -47.92
N ASP A 137 -18.06 56.26 -46.96
CA ASP A 137 -17.88 55.90 -45.57
C ASP A 137 -17.26 54.51 -45.39
N LYS A 138 -16.15 54.50 -44.65
CA LYS A 138 -15.43 53.30 -44.25
C LYS A 138 -16.29 52.55 -43.23
N GLY A 139 -16.67 51.31 -43.57
CA GLY A 139 -17.45 50.45 -42.68
C GLY A 139 -16.84 50.35 -41.28
N GLU A 140 -17.71 50.37 -40.27
CA GLU A 140 -17.32 50.32 -38.86
C GLU A 140 -16.43 49.12 -38.58
N LYS A 141 -15.34 49.37 -37.85
CA LYS A 141 -14.41 48.32 -37.40
C LYS A 141 -15.19 47.39 -36.48
N GLY A 142 -15.31 46.11 -36.85
CA GLY A 142 -15.98 45.11 -36.02
C GLY A 142 -15.45 45.10 -34.59
N GLU A 143 -16.37 45.01 -33.63
CA GLU A 143 -16.06 44.97 -32.20
C GLU A 143 -15.13 43.78 -31.90
N LYS A 144 -14.16 44.01 -31.02
CA LYS A 144 -13.25 42.97 -30.53
C LYS A 144 -14.08 41.93 -29.80
N GLY A 145 -14.00 40.66 -30.20
CA GLY A 145 -14.73 39.57 -29.54
C GLY A 145 -14.46 39.51 -28.04
N ASP A 146 -15.50 39.18 -27.28
CA ASP A 146 -15.42 39.09 -25.82
C ASP A 146 -14.36 38.05 -25.38
N PRO A 147 -13.65 38.27 -24.26
CA PRO A 147 -12.79 37.25 -23.66
C PRO A 147 -13.59 35.96 -23.41
N GLY A 148 -12.99 34.80 -23.66
CA GLY A 148 -13.64 33.51 -23.40
C GLY A 148 -14.03 33.36 -21.92
N GLU A 149 -15.16 32.68 -21.66
CA GLU A 149 -15.65 32.46 -20.29
C GLU A 149 -14.61 31.73 -19.41
N ASN A 150 -14.59 32.07 -18.12
CA ASN A 150 -13.71 31.40 -17.15
C ASN A 150 -13.98 29.89 -17.15
N GLY A 151 -12.92 29.08 -17.22
CA GLY A 151 -13.04 27.62 -17.15
C GLY A 151 -13.62 27.12 -15.83
N ALA A 152 -14.09 25.88 -15.85
CA ALA A 152 -14.69 25.19 -14.70
C ALA A 152 -13.80 25.27 -13.44
N LYS A 153 -14.41 25.60 -12.30
CA LYS A 153 -13.79 25.63 -10.98
C LYS A 153 -14.08 24.36 -10.21
N TRP A 154 -13.15 23.98 -9.33
CA TRP A 154 -13.31 22.89 -8.37
C TRP A 154 -13.47 23.46 -6.96
N TYR A 155 -14.56 23.08 -6.31
CA TYR A 155 -14.88 23.43 -4.93
C TYR A 155 -14.69 22.22 -4.01
N THR A 156 -14.44 22.48 -2.73
CA THR A 156 -14.36 21.43 -1.71
C THR A 156 -14.82 21.95 -0.36
N ASP A 157 -15.67 21.17 0.32
CA ASP A 157 -16.11 21.41 1.70
C ASP A 157 -16.60 20.08 2.32
N SER A 158 -16.99 20.08 3.60
CA SER A 158 -17.50 18.92 4.35
C SER A 158 -19.04 18.85 4.41
N ASN A 159 -19.73 19.20 3.31
CA ASN A 159 -21.19 19.21 3.20
C ASN A 159 -21.66 19.11 1.74
N SER A 160 -22.97 18.91 1.53
CA SER A 160 -23.58 18.98 0.20
C SER A 160 -23.50 20.40 -0.39
N PRO A 161 -23.26 20.55 -1.71
CA PRO A 161 -22.99 21.85 -2.30
C PRO A 161 -24.21 22.77 -2.27
N VAL A 162 -24.01 24.01 -1.83
CA VAL A 162 -25.06 25.04 -1.78
C VAL A 162 -25.53 25.38 -3.20
N GLU A 163 -26.85 25.46 -3.42
CA GLU A 163 -27.45 25.70 -4.75
C GLU A 163 -27.02 27.02 -5.40
N THR A 164 -26.64 28.03 -4.62
CA THR A 164 -26.16 29.32 -5.15
C THR A 164 -24.67 29.35 -5.45
N LEU A 165 -23.92 28.30 -5.05
CA LEU A 165 -22.49 28.18 -5.31
C LEU A 165 -22.22 27.71 -6.74
N GLY A 166 -21.21 28.29 -7.38
CA GLY A 166 -20.69 27.89 -8.69
C GLY A 166 -21.59 28.26 -9.88
N ILE A 167 -21.04 28.08 -11.07
CA ILE A 167 -21.75 28.20 -12.36
C ILE A 167 -21.76 26.84 -13.06
N THR A 168 -22.64 26.70 -14.06
CA THR A 168 -22.73 25.47 -14.87
C THR A 168 -21.35 25.06 -15.39
N GLY A 169 -20.97 23.79 -15.18
CA GLY A 169 -19.66 23.24 -15.54
C GLY A 169 -18.69 23.09 -14.37
N ASP A 170 -18.95 23.72 -13.22
CA ASP A 170 -18.11 23.58 -12.03
C ASP A 170 -18.24 22.18 -11.39
N TYR A 171 -17.19 21.78 -10.67
CA TYR A 171 -17.14 20.54 -9.89
C TYR A 171 -17.06 20.84 -8.38
N TYR A 172 -17.59 19.95 -7.56
CA TYR A 172 -17.55 20.05 -6.12
C TYR A 172 -17.24 18.70 -5.47
N LEU A 173 -16.34 18.67 -4.50
CA LEU A 173 -16.03 17.50 -3.66
C LEU A 173 -16.52 17.72 -2.23
N ASP A 174 -17.54 16.96 -1.82
CA ASP A 174 -17.88 16.79 -0.40
C ASP A 174 -16.83 15.87 0.22
N ASN A 175 -15.90 16.40 1.00
CA ASN A 175 -14.81 15.62 1.59
C ASN A 175 -15.26 14.71 2.76
N LEU A 176 -16.47 14.93 3.31
CA LEU A 176 -17.05 14.11 4.36
C LEU A 176 -17.56 12.80 3.77
N THR A 177 -18.38 12.87 2.73
CA THR A 177 -18.94 11.69 2.06
C THR A 177 -18.06 11.16 0.93
N ALA A 178 -17.11 11.98 0.46
CA ALA A 178 -16.32 11.81 -0.75
C ALA A 178 -17.12 11.87 -2.07
N ASP A 179 -18.33 12.43 -2.03
CA ASP A 179 -19.16 12.64 -3.21
C ASP A 179 -18.61 13.76 -4.10
N VAL A 180 -18.63 13.54 -5.40
CA VAL A 180 -18.27 14.52 -6.43
C VAL A 180 -19.54 14.93 -7.15
N TYR A 181 -19.78 16.24 -7.25
CA TYR A 181 -20.92 16.84 -7.94
C TYR A 181 -20.44 17.67 -9.14
N THR A 182 -21.31 17.80 -10.15
CA THR A 182 -21.15 18.75 -11.26
C THR A 182 -22.31 19.74 -11.26
N LYS A 183 -22.03 21.03 -11.46
CA LYS A 183 -23.04 22.06 -11.57
C LYS A 183 -23.66 22.04 -12.96
N THR A 184 -24.99 21.90 -13.01
CA THR A 184 -25.79 22.02 -14.22
C THR A 184 -26.71 23.23 -14.13
N THR A 185 -27.43 23.52 -15.21
CA THR A 185 -28.50 24.54 -15.20
C THR A 185 -29.62 24.18 -14.21
N GLY A 186 -29.80 22.91 -13.86
CA GLY A 186 -30.73 22.42 -12.84
C GLY A 186 -30.13 22.31 -11.43
N GLY A 187 -28.97 22.90 -11.17
CA GLY A 187 -28.27 22.81 -9.88
C GLY A 187 -27.17 21.75 -9.83
N TRP A 188 -26.69 21.45 -8.64
CA TRP A 188 -25.62 20.46 -8.42
C TRP A 188 -26.16 19.04 -8.55
N GLN A 189 -25.49 18.22 -9.36
CA GLN A 189 -25.84 16.81 -9.59
C GLN A 189 -24.69 15.91 -9.16
N LEU A 190 -24.96 14.84 -8.42
CA LEU A 190 -23.96 13.86 -8.00
C LEU A 190 -23.44 13.08 -9.22
N VAL A 191 -22.12 13.01 -9.41
CA VAL A 191 -21.49 12.35 -10.56
C VAL A 191 -20.49 11.24 -10.17
N ALA A 192 -19.94 11.24 -8.97
CA ALA A 192 -19.08 10.15 -8.48
C ALA A 192 -19.00 10.12 -6.94
N ASN A 193 -18.39 9.07 -6.39
CA ASN A 193 -17.94 9.02 -5.00
C ASN A 193 -16.51 8.47 -4.95
N LEU A 194 -15.57 9.17 -4.30
CA LEU A 194 -14.14 8.84 -4.25
C LEU A 194 -13.77 7.85 -3.14
N LYS A 195 -14.66 7.60 -2.17
CA LYS A 195 -14.52 6.52 -1.18
C LYS A 195 -15.30 5.31 -1.69
N SER A 196 -14.83 4.66 -2.77
CA SER A 196 -15.33 3.38 -3.30
C SER A 196 -16.60 2.83 -2.61
N GLY A 197 -17.78 3.37 -2.93
CA GLY A 197 -18.94 3.08 -2.07
C GLY A 197 -20.30 3.59 -2.53
N GLY A 198 -20.42 4.08 -3.77
CA GLY A 198 -21.71 4.37 -4.40
C GLY A 198 -22.12 3.34 -5.47
N SER A 199 -21.23 2.43 -5.86
CA SER A 199 -21.61 1.32 -6.76
C SER A 199 -22.01 0.12 -5.91
N SER A 200 -23.12 -0.51 -6.27
CA SER A 200 -23.61 -1.77 -5.68
C SER A 200 -22.66 -2.97 -5.86
N ASP A 201 -21.44 -2.73 -6.36
CA ASP A 201 -20.50 -3.72 -6.85
C ASP A 201 -19.40 -4.10 -5.84
N SER A 202 -19.33 -3.42 -4.68
CA SER A 202 -18.32 -3.69 -3.66
C SER A 202 -18.86 -4.52 -2.50
N TRP A 203 -18.02 -5.40 -1.94
CA TRP A 203 -18.32 -6.11 -0.69
C TRP A 203 -17.86 -5.30 0.53
N LEU A 204 -18.78 -4.97 1.44
CA LEU A 204 -18.49 -4.19 2.63
C LEU A 204 -17.81 -5.05 3.72
N LEU A 205 -16.95 -4.44 4.56
CA LEU A 205 -16.31 -5.12 5.70
C LEU A 205 -17.31 -5.65 6.74
N THR A 206 -18.48 -4.99 6.84
CA THR A 206 -19.59 -5.41 7.68
C THR A 206 -20.55 -6.37 6.97
N GLY A 207 -20.28 -6.71 5.71
CA GLY A 207 -21.13 -7.51 4.84
C GLY A 207 -22.21 -6.69 4.11
N ASN A 208 -22.75 -7.30 3.05
CA ASN A 208 -23.83 -6.74 2.24
C ASN A 208 -25.16 -7.43 2.60
N SER A 209 -26.23 -6.64 2.74
CA SER A 209 -27.60 -7.17 2.90
C SER A 209 -28.19 -7.58 1.54
N ALA A 210 -29.17 -8.48 1.55
CA ALA A 210 -29.97 -8.89 0.37
C ALA A 210 -29.15 -9.42 -0.83
N THR A 211 -28.06 -10.16 -0.56
CA THR A 211 -27.29 -10.80 -1.62
C THR A 211 -28.16 -11.84 -2.34
N THR A 212 -28.27 -11.75 -3.66
CA THR A 212 -29.01 -12.70 -4.48
C THR A 212 -28.02 -13.57 -5.25
N PRO A 213 -27.93 -14.88 -4.99
CA PRO A 213 -27.17 -15.79 -5.84
C PRO A 213 -27.73 -15.68 -7.26
N ALA A 214 -26.88 -15.38 -8.24
CA ALA A 214 -27.31 -15.35 -9.63
C ALA A 214 -27.85 -16.74 -9.97
N ALA A 215 -29.12 -16.85 -10.37
CA ALA A 215 -29.53 -17.99 -11.19
C ALA A 215 -28.65 -17.93 -12.45
N SER A 216 -27.80 -18.93 -12.63
CA SER A 216 -26.82 -19.12 -13.71
C SER A 216 -26.92 -18.09 -14.85
N GLY A 217 -26.04 -17.09 -14.84
CA GLY A 217 -25.85 -16.17 -15.96
C GLY A 217 -26.50 -14.79 -15.87
N THR A 218 -27.33 -14.49 -14.86
CA THR A 218 -27.94 -13.13 -14.72
C THR A 218 -27.61 -12.50 -13.38
N GLY A 219 -26.71 -11.50 -13.39
CA GLY A 219 -26.75 -10.32 -12.52
C GLY A 219 -26.63 -10.47 -10.99
N GLY A 220 -26.63 -11.68 -10.41
CA GLY A 220 -26.61 -11.84 -8.95
C GLY A 220 -25.31 -11.37 -8.29
N THR A 221 -25.45 -11.03 -7.01
CA THR A 221 -24.39 -10.48 -6.15
C THR A 221 -23.83 -11.58 -5.25
N TYR A 222 -22.53 -11.82 -5.32
CA TYR A 222 -21.85 -12.80 -4.47
C TYR A 222 -20.37 -12.47 -4.33
N ILE A 223 -19.71 -13.04 -3.31
CA ILE A 223 -18.26 -13.08 -3.23
C ILE A 223 -17.78 -14.25 -4.09
N GLY A 224 -17.11 -13.95 -5.21
CA GLY A 224 -16.58 -15.00 -6.08
C GLY A 224 -16.23 -14.52 -7.49
N THR A 225 -16.07 -15.49 -8.38
CA THR A 225 -15.73 -15.30 -9.80
C THR A 225 -16.94 -15.57 -10.69
N ARG A 226 -17.03 -14.89 -11.84
CA ARG A 226 -18.10 -15.09 -12.86
C ARG A 226 -17.67 -15.97 -14.04
N ASP A 227 -16.39 -16.26 -14.12
CA ASP A 227 -15.77 -17.08 -15.15
C ASP A 227 -15.37 -18.45 -14.58
N GLU A 228 -14.73 -19.28 -15.40
CA GLU A 228 -14.28 -20.63 -15.02
C GLU A 228 -13.05 -20.61 -14.11
N LYS A 229 -12.79 -19.51 -13.40
CA LYS A 229 -11.72 -19.39 -12.42
C LYS A 229 -12.24 -19.73 -11.03
N ASP A 230 -11.35 -20.30 -10.24
CA ASP A 230 -11.65 -20.65 -8.86
C ASP A 230 -11.63 -19.41 -7.97
N PHE A 231 -12.48 -19.39 -6.94
CA PHE A 231 -12.42 -18.38 -5.88
C PHE A 231 -11.44 -18.81 -4.79
N VAL A 232 -10.44 -17.98 -4.50
CA VAL A 232 -9.33 -18.31 -3.58
C VAL A 232 -9.25 -17.32 -2.43
N VAL A 233 -9.12 -17.84 -1.21
CA VAL A 233 -8.87 -17.08 0.01
C VAL A 233 -7.46 -17.40 0.50
N GLY A 234 -6.67 -16.37 0.79
CA GLY A 234 -5.28 -16.52 1.23
C GLY A 234 -4.90 -15.58 2.38
N THR A 235 -3.85 -15.96 3.10
CA THR A 235 -3.21 -15.13 4.14
C THR A 235 -1.70 -15.25 4.02
N LYS A 236 -0.96 -14.15 4.22
CA LYS A 236 0.51 -14.10 4.08
C LYS A 236 1.01 -14.59 2.70
N GLY A 237 0.26 -14.31 1.63
CA GLY A 237 0.58 -14.78 0.29
C GLY A 237 0.42 -16.29 0.06
N THR A 238 -0.20 -17.02 0.99
CA THR A 238 -0.48 -18.45 0.87
C THR A 238 -1.98 -18.70 0.75
N GLU A 239 -2.38 -19.54 -0.20
CA GLU A 239 -3.75 -20.03 -0.33
C GLU A 239 -4.15 -20.87 0.90
N ARG A 240 -5.32 -20.56 1.47
CA ARG A 240 -5.88 -21.23 2.65
C ARG A 240 -7.16 -21.99 2.32
N MET A 241 -7.99 -21.44 1.44
CA MET A 241 -9.24 -22.06 1.00
C MET A 241 -9.46 -21.74 -0.47
N ARG A 242 -10.07 -22.68 -1.19
CA ARG A 242 -10.48 -22.53 -2.58
C ARG A 242 -11.89 -23.08 -2.76
N VAL A 243 -12.68 -22.39 -3.58
CA VAL A 243 -13.88 -22.95 -4.20
C VAL A 243 -13.58 -23.09 -5.69
N LYS A 244 -13.49 -24.32 -6.19
CA LYS A 244 -13.30 -24.56 -7.62
C LYS A 244 -14.50 -24.02 -8.39
N SER A 245 -14.29 -23.54 -9.61
CA SER A 245 -15.38 -23.24 -10.56
C SER A 245 -16.26 -24.46 -10.83
N THR A 246 -15.72 -25.67 -10.63
CA THR A 246 -16.45 -26.96 -10.66
C THR A 246 -17.26 -27.27 -9.37
N GLY A 247 -17.24 -26.38 -8.38
CA GLY A 247 -18.04 -26.45 -7.15
C GLY A 247 -17.51 -27.33 -6.02
N ASN A 248 -16.22 -27.68 -6.02
CA ASN A 248 -15.57 -28.37 -4.88
C ASN A 248 -14.84 -27.35 -4.00
N VAL A 249 -14.92 -27.53 -2.68
CA VAL A 249 -14.23 -26.69 -1.69
C VAL A 249 -12.99 -27.40 -1.17
N GLY A 250 -11.85 -26.72 -1.23
CA GLY A 250 -10.59 -27.15 -0.64
C GLY A 250 -10.19 -26.24 0.53
N ILE A 251 -9.71 -26.81 1.63
CA ILE A 251 -9.03 -26.10 2.72
C ILE A 251 -7.61 -26.66 2.81
N ALA A 252 -6.61 -25.78 2.76
CA ALA A 252 -5.19 -26.13 2.68
C ALA A 252 -4.82 -27.08 1.51
N THR A 253 -5.64 -27.11 0.45
CA THR A 253 -5.39 -27.87 -0.76
C THR A 253 -5.96 -27.15 -1.98
N SER A 254 -5.19 -27.10 -3.06
CA SER A 254 -5.60 -26.52 -4.35
C SER A 254 -6.28 -27.54 -5.26
N ASN A 255 -6.29 -28.83 -4.90
CA ASN A 255 -6.90 -29.89 -5.68
C ASN A 255 -7.92 -30.70 -4.84
N PRO A 256 -9.06 -30.09 -4.44
CA PRO A 256 -10.10 -30.81 -3.71
C PRO A 256 -10.72 -31.94 -4.54
N GLY A 257 -10.56 -33.18 -4.07
CA GLY A 257 -11.07 -34.39 -4.71
C GLY A 257 -12.53 -34.73 -4.39
N ALA A 258 -13.14 -34.00 -3.46
CA ALA A 258 -14.54 -34.14 -3.04
C ALA A 258 -15.17 -32.76 -2.87
N LYS A 259 -16.49 -32.70 -2.61
CA LYS A 259 -17.21 -31.44 -2.39
C LYS A 259 -16.62 -30.60 -1.26
N LEU A 260 -16.08 -31.26 -0.25
CA LEU A 260 -15.23 -30.68 0.76
C LEU A 260 -14.00 -31.56 0.92
N HIS A 261 -12.81 -30.98 0.75
CA HIS A 261 -11.52 -31.64 1.01
C HIS A 261 -10.70 -30.73 1.92
N VAL A 262 -10.42 -31.20 3.13
CA VAL A 262 -9.51 -30.54 4.07
C VAL A 262 -8.21 -31.33 4.07
N ASN A 263 -7.10 -30.67 3.72
CA ASN A 263 -5.77 -31.25 3.85
C ASN A 263 -5.19 -30.83 5.20
N GLY A 264 -5.58 -31.58 6.23
CA GLY A 264 -5.23 -31.33 7.62
C GLY A 264 -6.38 -31.63 8.56
N ASP A 265 -6.23 -31.19 9.79
CA ASP A 265 -7.12 -31.50 10.91
C ASP A 265 -8.44 -30.75 10.85
N VAL A 266 -9.50 -31.36 11.38
CA VAL A 266 -10.85 -30.77 11.51
C VAL A 266 -11.33 -30.85 12.95
N ILE A 267 -11.93 -29.77 13.46
CA ILE A 267 -12.71 -29.77 14.70
C ILE A 267 -14.18 -29.52 14.33
N LEU A 268 -15.09 -30.38 14.80
CA LEU A 268 -16.52 -30.27 14.54
C LEU A 268 -17.25 -29.78 15.80
N GLY A 269 -17.79 -28.56 15.75
CA GLY A 269 -18.49 -27.92 16.87
C GLY A 269 -17.56 -27.23 17.87
N GLN A 270 -18.13 -26.40 18.75
CA GLN A 270 -17.36 -25.54 19.68
C GLN A 270 -16.52 -26.34 20.69
N GLY A 271 -17.00 -27.52 21.11
CA GLY A 271 -16.29 -28.43 22.03
C GLY A 271 -15.75 -29.69 21.34
N GLY A 272 -15.61 -29.67 20.01
CA GLY A 272 -15.16 -30.83 19.25
C GLY A 272 -13.72 -31.23 19.59
N SER A 273 -13.43 -32.53 19.49
CA SER A 273 -12.05 -33.02 19.43
C SER A 273 -11.49 -32.89 18.01
N VAL A 274 -10.16 -32.86 17.88
CA VAL A 274 -9.48 -32.89 16.59
C VAL A 274 -9.70 -34.25 15.93
N ILE A 275 -10.14 -34.23 14.68
CA ILE A 275 -10.18 -35.36 13.76
C ILE A 275 -9.08 -35.12 12.72
N THR A 276 -8.07 -35.97 12.75
CA THR A 276 -6.97 -36.00 11.79
C THR A 276 -7.39 -36.75 10.52
N ASN A 277 -8.08 -37.89 10.68
CA ASN A 277 -8.51 -38.74 9.58
C ASN A 277 -9.79 -39.51 9.91
N VAL A 278 -10.64 -39.71 8.90
CA VAL A 278 -11.72 -40.71 8.92
C VAL A 278 -11.39 -41.77 7.89
N LEU A 279 -10.88 -42.91 8.35
CA LEU A 279 -10.45 -44.01 7.50
C LEU A 279 -11.60 -44.99 7.35
N LYS A 280 -11.96 -45.33 6.10
CA LYS A 280 -12.97 -46.34 5.78
C LYS A 280 -12.32 -47.50 5.04
N ALA A 281 -12.58 -48.72 5.48
CA ALA A 281 -12.18 -49.93 4.79
C ALA A 281 -13.37 -50.89 4.68
N SER A 282 -13.39 -51.70 3.62
CA SER A 282 -14.27 -52.86 3.50
C SER A 282 -13.37 -54.05 3.22
N VAL A 283 -13.36 -55.01 4.15
CA VAL A 283 -12.40 -56.11 4.15
C VAL A 283 -13.18 -57.42 4.16
N VAL A 284 -12.98 -58.24 3.13
CA VAL A 284 -13.45 -59.62 3.14
C VAL A 284 -12.58 -60.41 4.11
N LYS A 285 -13.20 -61.05 5.10
CA LYS A 285 -12.50 -61.85 6.10
C LYS A 285 -13.29 -63.12 6.36
N ASP A 286 -12.57 -64.23 6.30
CA ASP A 286 -13.05 -65.51 6.82
C ASP A 286 -12.72 -65.59 8.31
N VAL A 287 -13.75 -65.51 9.15
CA VAL A 287 -13.61 -65.70 10.59
C VAL A 287 -13.80 -67.18 10.85
N PRO A 288 -12.79 -67.88 11.39
CA PRO A 288 -12.86 -69.32 11.58
C PRO A 288 -13.97 -69.69 12.57
N ALA A 289 -14.47 -70.92 12.45
CA ALA A 289 -15.40 -71.50 13.41
C ALA A 289 -14.92 -71.31 14.87
N ILE A 290 -15.81 -70.77 15.70
CA ILE A 290 -15.55 -70.40 17.09
C ILE A 290 -16.24 -71.43 17.99
N PRO A 291 -15.50 -72.20 18.80
CA PRO A 291 -16.09 -73.13 19.76
C PRO A 291 -17.03 -72.42 20.76
N ALA A 292 -17.94 -73.18 21.35
CA ALA A 292 -18.86 -72.67 22.37
C ALA A 292 -18.08 -72.09 23.56
N GLY A 293 -18.41 -70.86 23.97
CA GLY A 293 -17.75 -70.18 25.08
C GLY A 293 -16.34 -69.67 24.80
N GLU A 294 -15.84 -69.79 23.57
CA GLU A 294 -14.50 -69.35 23.17
C GLU A 294 -14.52 -68.06 22.34
N ALA A 295 -13.33 -67.48 22.15
CA ALA A 295 -13.15 -66.28 21.35
C ALA A 295 -12.16 -66.49 20.19
N SER A 296 -12.38 -65.75 19.10
CA SER A 296 -11.47 -65.66 17.96
C SER A 296 -11.09 -64.20 17.74
N ILE A 297 -9.79 -63.90 17.81
CA ILE A 297 -9.25 -62.57 17.55
C ILE A 297 -8.82 -62.51 16.08
N GLN A 298 -9.36 -61.54 15.36
CA GLN A 298 -9.09 -61.34 13.95
C GLN A 298 -8.50 -59.96 13.69
N THR A 299 -7.60 -59.90 12.71
CA THR A 299 -6.95 -58.67 12.29
C THR A 299 -7.45 -58.25 10.91
N PHE A 300 -7.78 -56.97 10.80
CA PHE A 300 -8.24 -56.30 9.60
C PHE A 300 -7.29 -55.17 9.24
N ALA A 301 -6.84 -55.14 7.99
CA ALA A 301 -5.96 -54.08 7.50
C ALA A 301 -6.78 -52.81 7.21
N VAL A 302 -6.40 -51.70 7.84
CA VAL A 302 -6.94 -50.36 7.56
C VAL A 302 -5.75 -49.43 7.37
N SER A 303 -5.50 -49.01 6.13
CA SER A 303 -4.35 -48.17 5.81
C SER A 303 -4.42 -46.84 6.58
N GLY A 304 -3.33 -46.47 7.25
CA GLY A 304 -3.21 -45.23 8.01
C GLY A 304 -3.71 -45.28 9.46
N ALA A 305 -4.27 -46.40 9.93
CA ALA A 305 -4.72 -46.51 11.31
C ALA A 305 -3.55 -46.47 12.30
N SER A 306 -3.65 -45.64 13.36
CA SER A 306 -2.60 -45.44 14.34
C SER A 306 -3.14 -45.35 15.77
N ILE A 307 -2.47 -45.99 16.73
CA ILE A 307 -2.84 -45.93 18.15
C ILE A 307 -2.50 -44.59 18.80
N GLY A 308 -1.56 -43.82 18.24
CA GLY A 308 -1.06 -42.57 18.85
C GLY A 308 -2.13 -41.48 18.97
N LEU A 309 -3.19 -41.58 18.16
CA LEU A 309 -4.28 -40.62 18.07
C LEU A 309 -5.53 -41.05 18.84
N LYS A 310 -5.45 -42.12 19.64
CA LYS A 310 -6.56 -42.69 20.43
C LYS A 310 -7.83 -42.90 19.58
N PRO A 311 -7.74 -43.72 18.52
CA PRO A 311 -8.79 -43.85 17.54
C PRO A 311 -10.06 -44.47 18.13
N VAL A 312 -11.21 -44.06 17.61
CA VAL A 312 -12.49 -44.76 17.76
C VAL A 312 -12.68 -45.67 16.56
N VAL A 313 -13.02 -46.93 16.82
CA VAL A 313 -13.25 -47.94 15.80
C VAL A 313 -14.70 -48.37 15.82
N THR A 314 -15.29 -48.50 14.64
CA THR A 314 -16.56 -49.20 14.43
C THR A 314 -16.34 -50.31 13.42
N VAL A 315 -16.99 -51.45 13.63
CA VAL A 315 -16.95 -52.60 12.75
C VAL A 315 -18.38 -53.08 12.54
N SER A 316 -18.79 -53.22 11.29
CA SER A 316 -20.11 -53.70 10.92
C SER A 316 -19.98 -54.79 9.87
N PRO A 317 -20.48 -56.01 10.12
CA PRO A 317 -20.54 -57.05 9.09
C PRO A 317 -21.61 -56.69 8.04
N ASP A 318 -21.43 -57.14 6.80
CA ASP A 318 -22.42 -56.93 5.71
C ASP A 318 -23.65 -57.84 5.85
N VAL A 319 -23.49 -58.98 6.52
CA VAL A 319 -24.52 -59.98 6.84
C VAL A 319 -24.60 -60.16 8.35
N ALA A 320 -25.78 -60.53 8.85
CA ALA A 320 -25.95 -60.84 10.28
C ALA A 320 -24.98 -61.95 10.73
N LEU A 321 -24.32 -61.73 11.86
CA LEU A 321 -23.52 -62.78 12.49
C LEU A 321 -24.43 -63.93 12.94
N PRO A 322 -23.94 -65.18 12.97
CA PRO A 322 -24.71 -66.29 13.52
C PRO A 322 -25.17 -66.00 14.94
N ASP A 323 -26.40 -66.37 15.28
CA ASP A 323 -26.95 -66.17 16.62
C ASP A 323 -26.01 -66.69 17.71
N GLY A 324 -25.67 -65.81 18.65
CA GLY A 324 -24.73 -66.06 19.75
C GLY A 324 -23.28 -65.60 19.49
N VAL A 325 -22.92 -65.22 18.26
CA VAL A 325 -21.63 -64.58 17.97
C VAL A 325 -21.73 -63.08 18.16
N ILE A 326 -20.86 -62.52 18.99
CA ILE A 326 -20.79 -61.09 19.30
C ILE A 326 -19.41 -60.52 19.01
N ILE A 327 -19.35 -59.24 18.61
CA ILE A 327 -18.10 -58.47 18.60
C ILE A 327 -17.89 -57.93 20.02
N SER A 328 -16.97 -58.54 20.77
CA SER A 328 -16.71 -58.17 22.17
C SER A 328 -15.94 -56.86 22.29
N TYR A 329 -15.00 -56.60 21.37
CA TYR A 329 -14.34 -55.31 21.23
C TYR A 329 -13.78 -55.15 19.82
N CYS A 330 -13.53 -53.90 19.45
CA CYS A 330 -12.68 -53.54 18.34
C CYS A 330 -11.74 -52.39 18.76
N ARG A 331 -10.49 -52.43 18.29
CA ARG A 331 -9.49 -51.38 18.56
C ARG A 331 -8.41 -51.38 17.48
N VAL A 332 -7.67 -50.28 17.36
CA VAL A 332 -6.41 -50.31 16.61
C VAL A 332 -5.33 -50.95 17.49
N SER A 333 -4.60 -51.92 16.95
CA SER A 333 -3.49 -52.61 17.63
C SER A 333 -2.18 -51.82 17.51
N ALA A 334 -1.18 -52.17 18.31
CA ALA A 334 0.16 -51.54 18.23
C ALA A 334 0.83 -51.69 16.85
N ALA A 335 0.39 -52.66 16.04
CA ALA A 335 0.88 -52.86 14.67
C ALA A 335 0.17 -51.97 13.62
N GLY A 336 -0.76 -51.09 14.03
CA GLY A 336 -1.49 -50.21 13.11
C GLY A 336 -2.61 -50.92 12.33
N THR A 337 -3.07 -52.06 12.81
CA THR A 337 -4.20 -52.82 12.22
C THR A 337 -5.40 -52.80 13.15
N VAL A 338 -6.61 -53.01 12.63
CA VAL A 338 -7.80 -53.15 13.48
C VAL A 338 -7.90 -54.59 13.98
N GLU A 339 -7.87 -54.76 15.31
CA GLU A 339 -8.07 -56.01 16.01
C GLU A 339 -9.53 -56.10 16.47
N VAL A 340 -10.20 -57.20 16.16
CA VAL A 340 -11.60 -57.47 16.51
C VAL A 340 -11.67 -58.82 17.21
N LYS A 341 -12.26 -58.84 18.41
CA LYS A 341 -12.52 -60.08 19.13
C LYS A 341 -13.97 -60.50 18.92
N PHE A 342 -14.14 -61.66 18.27
CA PHE A 342 -15.41 -62.35 18.18
C PHE A 342 -15.53 -63.33 19.35
N PHE A 343 -16.69 -63.40 19.98
CA PHE A 343 -16.96 -64.34 21.06
C PHE A 343 -18.25 -65.11 20.75
N ASN A 344 -18.21 -66.42 20.96
CA ASN A 344 -19.38 -67.27 20.81
C ASN A 344 -20.01 -67.54 22.19
N ALA A 345 -21.09 -66.82 22.49
CA ALA A 345 -21.86 -66.98 23.71
C ALA A 345 -22.88 -68.14 23.66
N SER A 346 -22.94 -68.89 22.54
CA SER A 346 -23.83 -70.04 22.41
C SER A 346 -23.22 -71.32 22.98
N SER A 347 -24.04 -72.37 23.07
CA SER A 347 -23.64 -73.70 23.52
C SER A 347 -23.10 -74.61 22.40
N THR A 348 -23.02 -74.12 21.17
CA THR A 348 -22.58 -74.88 19.99
C THR A 348 -21.47 -74.15 19.26
N VAL A 349 -20.63 -74.85 18.48
CA VAL A 349 -19.70 -74.20 17.55
C VAL A 349 -20.48 -73.29 16.58
N LYS A 350 -19.97 -72.08 16.33
CA LYS A 350 -20.55 -71.15 15.36
C LYS A 350 -19.48 -70.73 14.35
N ASP A 351 -19.84 -70.81 13.08
CA ASP A 351 -18.97 -70.39 11.98
C ASP A 351 -19.58 -69.16 11.31
N PRO A 352 -19.00 -67.96 11.51
CA PRO A 352 -19.42 -66.77 10.79
C PRO A 352 -19.18 -66.87 9.28
N ALA A 353 -18.27 -67.74 8.84
CA ALA A 353 -17.81 -67.86 7.46
C ALA A 353 -17.21 -66.55 6.89
N SER A 354 -16.84 -66.60 5.61
CA SER A 354 -16.30 -65.45 4.88
C SER A 354 -17.38 -64.43 4.54
N MET A 355 -17.18 -63.19 5.00
CA MET A 355 -18.07 -62.06 4.70
C MET A 355 -17.30 -60.74 4.64
N THR A 356 -17.96 -59.67 4.21
CA THR A 356 -17.36 -58.33 4.19
C THR A 356 -17.60 -57.63 5.52
N TYR A 357 -16.54 -57.05 6.08
CA TYR A 357 -16.61 -56.18 7.26
C TYR A 357 -16.32 -54.75 6.86
N HIS A 358 -17.26 -53.85 7.15
CA HIS A 358 -17.10 -52.41 6.99
C HIS A 358 -16.53 -51.82 8.27
N ILE A 359 -15.41 -51.13 8.15
CA ILE A 359 -14.64 -50.62 9.29
C ILE A 359 -14.46 -49.13 9.10
N VAL A 360 -14.77 -48.37 10.15
CA VAL A 360 -14.43 -46.94 10.23
C VAL A 360 -13.52 -46.72 11.42
N VAL A 361 -12.40 -46.05 11.17
CA VAL A 361 -11.45 -45.59 12.19
C VAL A 361 -11.46 -44.06 12.15
N ILE A 362 -11.84 -43.44 13.27
CA ILE A 362 -11.80 -41.98 13.47
C ILE A 362 -10.66 -41.68 14.41
N GLN A 363 -9.70 -40.87 13.97
CA GLN A 363 -8.47 -40.51 14.69
C GLN A 363 -8.07 -39.08 14.37
#